data_AF-B9RI37-F1
#
_entry.id   AF-B9RI37-F1
#
_cell.length_a   1.000
_cell.length_b   1.000
_cell.length_c   1.000
_cell.angle_alpha   90.00
_cell.angle_beta   90.00
_cell.angle_gamma   90.00
#
_symmetry.space_group_name_H-M   'P 1'
#
loop_
_entity.id
_entity.type
_entity.pdbx_description
1 polymer ?
#
loop_
_entity_poly.entity_id
_entity_poly.type
_entity_poly.pdbx_seq_one_letter_code
_entity_poly.pdbx_strand_id
1 'polypeptide(L)'
;MSCNNSRNADETASILVEFLEVAITSIVSIKGVYPSGAFERRRYMNVVVQRAKHPQLRDYIHSAVSSLLPFIQKGLVERVAVIFLNNDNIPVERFIFKLAVNQAYGLNVEESGLEFSLRSFLKKLSVSAPLTRILPRDCRWEITAYFSSIPEVGTSKDAELWIPTDTKQWQQPPLLTPIKSMSSEPLCLQLYLEHPNLSQGILNH
;
A
#
# COMPACT_ATOMS: atom_id res chain seq x y z
N MET A 1 4.75 34.45 5.29
CA MET A 1 5.72 33.45 4.82
C MET A 1 5.19 31.99 4.87
N SER A 2 3.88 31.74 5.06
CA SER A 2 3.34 30.38 5.24
C SER A 2 2.89 29.63 3.98
N CYS A 3 2.94 30.25 2.80
CA CYS A 3 2.30 29.67 1.59
C CYS A 3 3.17 28.68 0.79
N ASN A 4 4.47 28.57 1.07
CA ASN A 4 5.39 27.73 0.27
C ASN A 4 5.66 26.33 0.85
N ASN A 5 5.41 26.08 2.13
CA ASN A 5 5.63 24.75 2.74
C ASN A 5 4.54 23.72 2.35
N SER A 6 3.32 24.18 2.05
CA SER A 6 2.20 23.32 1.64
C SER A 6 2.51 22.59 0.32
N ARG A 7 2.98 23.32 -0.69
CA ARG A 7 3.05 22.86 -2.09
C ARG A 7 3.93 21.62 -2.34
N ASN A 8 4.96 21.36 -1.54
CA ASN A 8 5.90 20.26 -1.80
C ASN A 8 5.62 19.02 -0.95
N ALA A 9 5.03 19.19 0.25
CA ALA A 9 4.36 18.09 0.93
C ALA A 9 3.23 17.54 0.05
N ASP A 10 2.54 18.43 -0.66
CA ASP A 10 1.53 18.08 -1.66
C ASP A 10 2.13 17.28 -2.84
N GLU A 11 3.32 17.65 -3.32
CA GLU A 11 4.01 16.94 -4.40
C GLU A 11 4.51 15.55 -3.98
N THR A 12 5.20 15.44 -2.84
CA THR A 12 5.64 14.15 -2.29
C THR A 12 4.45 13.22 -2.06
N ALA A 13 3.37 13.74 -1.47
CA ALA A 13 2.16 12.98 -1.23
C ALA A 13 1.51 12.52 -2.55
N SER A 14 1.51 13.37 -3.59
CA SER A 14 0.98 13.03 -4.91
C SER A 14 1.79 11.90 -5.56
N ILE A 15 3.12 12.01 -5.56
CA ILE A 15 4.02 10.96 -6.07
C ILE A 15 3.83 9.65 -5.29
N LEU A 16 3.67 9.74 -3.96
CA LEU A 16 3.44 8.57 -3.12
C LEU A 16 2.09 7.90 -3.41
N VAL A 17 1.02 8.67 -3.62
CA VAL A 17 -0.30 8.15 -3.99
C VAL A 17 -0.26 7.45 -5.35
N GLU A 18 0.38 8.05 -6.36
CA GLU A 18 0.56 7.42 -7.67
C GLU A 18 1.38 6.13 -7.56
N PHE A 19 2.46 6.15 -6.78
CA PHE A 19 3.26 4.97 -6.49
C PHE A 19 2.42 3.87 -5.80
N LEU A 20 1.60 4.20 -4.80
CA LEU A 20 0.74 3.25 -4.11
C LEU A 20 -0.27 2.63 -5.08
N GLU A 21 -0.87 3.41 -5.98
CA GLU A 21 -1.79 2.89 -7.01
C GLU A 21 -1.12 1.78 -7.85
N VAL A 22 0.08 2.07 -8.36
CA VAL A 22 0.85 1.15 -9.20
C VAL A 22 1.34 -0.06 -8.42
N ALA A 23 1.80 0.14 -7.18
CA ALA A 23 2.30 -0.92 -6.32
C ALA A 23 1.18 -1.89 -5.88
N ILE A 24 0.02 -1.36 -5.48
CA ILE A 24 -1.16 -2.16 -5.10
C ILE A 24 -1.67 -2.95 -6.31
N THR A 25 -1.78 -2.32 -7.48
CA THR A 25 -2.17 -3.02 -8.72
C THR A 25 -1.20 -4.16 -9.04
N SER A 26 0.10 -3.93 -8.85
CA SER A 26 1.13 -4.94 -9.05
C SER A 26 1.03 -6.09 -8.04
N ILE A 27 0.77 -5.81 -6.76
CA ILE A 27 0.51 -6.83 -5.73
C ILE A 27 -0.67 -7.71 -6.14
N VAL A 28 -1.81 -7.09 -6.43
CA VAL A 28 -3.05 -7.79 -6.81
C VAL A 28 -2.82 -8.67 -8.05
N SER A 29 -2.05 -8.19 -9.02
CA SER A 29 -1.69 -8.97 -10.21
C SER A 29 -0.79 -10.16 -9.90
N ILE A 30 0.27 -9.99 -9.09
CA ILE A 30 1.19 -11.07 -8.70
C ILE A 30 0.46 -12.14 -7.88
N LYS A 31 -0.50 -11.73 -7.05
CA LYS A 31 -1.30 -12.63 -6.24
C LYS A 31 -2.28 -13.48 -7.03
N GLY A 32 -2.54 -13.13 -8.29
CA GLY A 32 -3.39 -13.92 -9.18
C GLY A 32 -4.86 -13.96 -8.77
N VAL A 33 -5.33 -12.98 -7.97
CA VAL A 33 -6.74 -12.87 -7.59
C VAL A 33 -7.65 -12.47 -8.75
N TYR A 34 -7.06 -11.94 -9.82
CA TYR A 34 -7.72 -11.73 -11.11
C TYR A 34 -6.92 -12.44 -12.21
N PRO A 35 -7.58 -12.89 -13.30
CA PRO A 35 -6.89 -13.51 -14.42
C PRO A 35 -5.89 -12.54 -15.06
N SER A 36 -4.83 -13.08 -15.67
CA SER A 36 -3.77 -12.27 -16.31
C SER A 36 -4.31 -11.30 -17.37
N GLY A 37 -5.39 -11.67 -18.07
CA GLY A 37 -6.07 -10.82 -19.06
C GLY A 37 -6.80 -9.60 -18.47
N ALA A 38 -6.96 -9.52 -17.14
CA ALA A 38 -7.50 -8.35 -16.45
C ALA A 38 -6.46 -7.21 -16.33
N PHE A 39 -5.20 -7.46 -16.68
CA PHE A 39 -4.12 -6.50 -16.61
C PHE A 39 -3.47 -6.26 -17.98
N GLU A 40 -2.90 -5.08 -18.15
CA GLU A 40 -2.03 -4.74 -19.27
C GLU A 40 -0.68 -4.26 -18.76
N ARG A 41 0.37 -4.51 -19.56
CA ARG A 41 1.72 -4.02 -19.27
C ARG A 41 1.79 -2.53 -19.60
N ARG A 42 2.31 -1.74 -18.65
CA ARG A 42 2.59 -0.32 -18.82
C ARG A 42 4.00 0.00 -18.34
N ARG A 43 4.50 1.16 -18.74
CA ARG A 43 5.78 1.70 -18.26
C ARG A 43 5.47 2.80 -17.25
N TYR A 44 6.02 2.69 -16.05
CA TYR A 44 5.95 3.69 -14.99
C TYR A 44 7.32 3.79 -14.35
N MET A 45 7.82 5.01 -14.08
CA MET A 45 9.19 5.24 -13.59
C MET A 45 10.25 4.39 -14.33
N ASN A 46 10.15 4.23 -15.64
CA ASN A 46 11.06 3.39 -16.44
C ASN A 46 11.14 1.90 -16.02
N VAL A 47 10.09 1.35 -15.40
CA VAL A 47 9.92 -0.09 -15.15
C VAL A 47 8.61 -0.59 -15.74
N VAL A 48 8.56 -1.87 -16.09
CA VAL A 48 7.34 -2.52 -16.57
C VAL A 48 6.48 -2.89 -15.37
N VAL A 49 5.26 -2.37 -15.34
CA VAL A 49 4.26 -2.58 -14.28
C VAL A 49 2.96 -3.09 -14.86
N GLN A 50 2.07 -3.53 -13.98
CA GLN A 50 0.73 -3.96 -14.33
C GLN A 50 -0.25 -2.82 -14.12
N ARG A 51 -1.18 -2.63 -15.07
CA ARG A 51 -2.32 -1.73 -14.94
C ARG A 51 -3.61 -2.52 -15.10
N ALA A 52 -4.58 -2.28 -14.21
CA ALA A 52 -5.89 -2.90 -14.32
C ALA A 52 -6.63 -2.39 -15.58
N LYS A 53 -7.14 -3.33 -16.40
CA LYS A 53 -7.98 -3.03 -17.57
C LYS A 53 -9.45 -2.87 -17.19
N HIS A 54 -9.89 -3.62 -16.18
CA HIS A 54 -11.28 -3.59 -15.74
C HIS A 54 -11.58 -2.28 -15.01
N PRO A 55 -12.55 -1.46 -15.46
CA PRO A 55 -12.82 -0.15 -14.86
C PRO A 55 -13.09 -0.23 -13.36
N GLN A 56 -13.95 -1.15 -12.91
CA GLN A 56 -14.27 -1.26 -11.48
C GLN A 56 -13.05 -1.55 -10.60
N LEU A 57 -12.11 -2.38 -11.05
CA LEU A 57 -10.90 -2.68 -10.30
C LEU A 57 -9.97 -1.45 -10.26
N ARG A 58 -9.78 -0.82 -11.40
CA ARG A 58 -8.98 0.40 -11.52
C ARG A 58 -9.55 1.51 -10.65
N ASP A 59 -10.85 1.76 -10.75
CA ASP A 59 -11.54 2.85 -10.07
C ASP A 59 -11.57 2.59 -8.56
N TYR A 60 -11.75 1.33 -8.12
CA TYR A 60 -11.62 0.98 -6.70
C TYR A 60 -10.23 1.29 -6.12
N ILE A 61 -9.16 0.84 -6.80
CA ILE A 61 -7.78 1.11 -6.34
C ILE A 61 -7.51 2.62 -6.34
N HIS A 62 -7.85 3.30 -7.44
CA HIS A 62 -7.65 4.73 -7.61
C HIS A 62 -8.39 5.54 -6.55
N SER A 63 -9.70 5.33 -6.37
CA SER A 63 -10.48 6.05 -5.35
C SER A 63 -9.96 5.80 -3.94
N ALA A 64 -9.58 4.56 -3.62
CA ALA A 64 -9.01 4.23 -2.31
C ALA A 64 -7.71 5.00 -2.06
N VAL A 65 -6.73 4.94 -2.96
CA VAL A 65 -5.43 5.62 -2.73
C VAL A 65 -5.54 7.14 -2.85
N SER A 66 -6.34 7.68 -3.78
CA SER A 66 -6.53 9.12 -3.91
C SER A 66 -7.20 9.75 -2.70
N SER A 67 -8.15 9.05 -2.06
CA SER A 67 -8.76 9.51 -0.82
C SER A 67 -7.77 9.60 0.36
N LEU A 68 -6.60 8.94 0.27
CA LEU A 68 -5.54 9.04 1.28
C LEU A 68 -4.68 10.29 1.13
N LEU A 69 -4.69 10.96 -0.03
CA LEU A 69 -3.88 12.13 -0.32
C LEU A 69 -3.93 13.21 0.78
N PRO A 70 -5.10 13.73 1.20
CA PRO A 70 -5.17 14.78 2.23
C PRO A 70 -4.62 14.33 3.59
N PHE A 71 -4.70 13.03 3.90
CA PHE A 71 -4.20 12.48 5.15
C PHE A 71 -2.69 12.25 5.10
N ILE A 72 -2.15 11.84 3.95
CA ILE A 72 -0.70 11.71 3.71
C ILE A 72 -0.03 13.08 3.78
N GLN A 73 -0.63 14.12 3.17
CA GLN A 73 -0.14 15.50 3.24
C GLN A 73 -0.02 16.00 4.68
N LYS A 74 -0.97 15.62 5.54
CA LYS A 74 -0.99 15.91 6.98
C LYS A 74 -0.18 14.93 7.82
N GLY A 75 0.51 13.96 7.21
CA GLY A 75 1.29 12.92 7.90
C GLY A 75 0.48 12.07 8.88
N LEU A 76 -0.82 11.91 8.62
CA LEU A 76 -1.73 11.16 9.48
C LEU A 76 -1.75 9.66 9.15
N VAL A 77 -1.26 9.24 7.98
CA VAL A 77 -1.22 7.83 7.57
C VAL A 77 0.10 7.19 7.95
N GLU A 78 0.08 6.23 8.87
CA GLU A 78 1.27 5.48 9.30
C GLU A 78 1.53 4.26 8.44
N ARG A 79 0.46 3.57 8.02
CA ARG A 79 0.54 2.35 7.21
C ARG A 79 -0.60 2.27 6.21
N VAL A 80 -0.31 1.69 5.05
CA VAL A 80 -1.31 1.23 4.08
C VAL A 80 -1.08 -0.26 3.86
N ALA A 81 -2.14 -1.05 3.95
CA ALA A 81 -2.09 -2.50 3.83
C ALA A 81 -2.96 -3.00 2.68
N VAL A 82 -2.45 -3.97 1.92
CA VAL A 82 -3.26 -4.82 1.05
C VAL A 82 -3.44 -6.15 1.77
N ILE A 83 -4.65 -6.44 2.20
CA ILE A 83 -4.96 -7.60 3.03
C ILE A 83 -5.69 -8.64 2.17
N PHE A 84 -5.19 -9.87 2.15
CA PHE A 84 -5.87 -11.01 1.53
C PHE A 84 -6.54 -11.85 2.60
N LEU A 85 -7.83 -12.13 2.40
CA LEU A 85 -8.74 -12.78 3.35
C LEU A 85 -9.22 -14.12 2.79
N ASN A 86 -9.39 -15.11 3.66
CA ASN A 86 -10.12 -16.33 3.33
C ASN A 86 -11.64 -16.13 3.41
N ASN A 87 -12.41 -17.19 3.19
CA ASN A 87 -13.87 -17.17 3.23
C ASN A 87 -14.43 -16.76 4.61
N ASP A 88 -13.70 -17.01 5.69
CA ASP A 88 -14.07 -16.67 7.07
C ASP A 88 -13.67 -15.26 7.50
N ASN A 89 -13.24 -14.40 6.56
CA ASN A 89 -12.68 -13.07 6.82
C ASN A 89 -11.44 -13.10 7.73
N ILE A 90 -10.66 -14.18 7.67
CA ILE A 90 -9.39 -14.28 8.39
C ILE A 90 -8.25 -13.89 7.44
N PRO A 91 -7.38 -12.94 7.82
CA PRO A 91 -6.21 -12.59 7.01
C PRO A 91 -5.30 -13.78 6.78
N VAL A 92 -4.92 -14.00 5.53
CA VAL A 92 -3.98 -15.04 5.10
C VAL A 92 -2.60 -14.44 4.84
N GLU A 93 -2.58 -13.21 4.32
CA GLU A 93 -1.36 -12.50 3.95
C GLU A 93 -1.64 -11.00 3.90
N ARG A 94 -0.67 -10.18 4.30
CA ARG A 94 -0.76 -8.71 4.22
C ARG A 94 0.50 -8.15 3.60
N PHE A 95 0.35 -7.25 2.64
CA PHE A 95 1.45 -6.39 2.19
C PHE A 95 1.33 -5.05 2.89
N ILE A 96 2.34 -4.66 3.66
CA ILE A 96 2.32 -3.43 4.45
C ILE A 96 3.31 -2.43 3.88
N PHE A 97 2.79 -1.26 3.53
CA PHE A 97 3.54 -0.05 3.27
C PHE A 97 3.56 0.78 4.55
N LYS A 98 4.69 0.79 5.26
CA LYS A 98 4.89 1.67 6.42
C LYS A 98 5.47 3.00 5.96
N LEU A 99 4.80 4.08 6.31
CA LEU A 99 5.06 5.43 5.85
C LEU A 99 5.53 6.28 7.03
N ALA A 100 6.49 7.17 6.79
CA ALA A 100 6.70 8.35 7.60
C ALA A 100 7.06 9.51 6.68
N VAL A 101 6.19 10.54 6.66
CA VAL A 101 6.36 11.73 5.84
C VAL A 101 6.74 12.90 6.74
N ASN A 102 7.92 13.47 6.53
CA ASN A 102 8.39 14.63 7.27
C ASN A 102 7.83 15.92 6.66
N GLN A 103 6.79 16.45 7.29
CA GLN A 103 6.14 17.71 6.88
C GLN A 103 7.01 18.95 7.07
N ALA A 104 8.03 18.87 7.93
CA ALA A 104 8.89 20.01 8.26
C ALA A 104 10.12 20.12 7.33
N TYR A 105 10.29 19.18 6.40
CA TYR A 105 11.48 19.17 5.53
C TYR A 105 11.46 20.30 4.49
N GLY A 106 12.55 21.08 4.47
CA GLY A 106 12.69 22.27 3.64
C GLY A 106 13.12 21.99 2.20
N LEU A 107 12.27 22.43 1.28
CA LEU A 107 12.49 23.00 -0.06
C LEU A 107 13.27 22.24 -1.17
N ASN A 108 14.07 21.20 -0.92
CA ASN A 108 14.83 20.53 -2.01
C ASN A 108 14.63 19.01 -2.02
N VAL A 109 13.43 18.56 -2.40
CA VAL A 109 13.26 17.15 -2.78
C VAL A 109 13.77 17.00 -4.21
N GLU A 110 14.88 16.29 -4.41
CA GLU A 110 15.25 15.86 -5.75
C GLU A 110 14.24 14.80 -6.21
N GLU A 111 13.22 15.22 -6.96
CA GLU A 111 12.16 14.36 -7.51
C GLU A 111 12.75 13.11 -8.16
N SER A 112 13.82 13.28 -8.96
CA SER A 112 14.54 12.16 -9.59
C SER A 112 15.12 11.14 -8.59
N GLY A 113 15.56 11.59 -7.41
CA GLY A 113 16.06 10.72 -6.35
C GLY A 113 14.95 9.95 -5.66
N LEU A 114 13.81 10.60 -5.43
CA LEU A 114 12.60 9.97 -4.89
C LEU A 114 12.03 8.94 -5.87
N GLU A 115 11.83 9.30 -7.13
CA GLU A 115 11.38 8.39 -8.18
C GLU A 115 12.32 7.19 -8.34
N PHE A 116 13.64 7.42 -8.34
CA PHE A 116 14.63 6.36 -8.42
C PHE A 116 14.47 5.35 -7.26
N SER A 117 14.24 5.87 -6.06
CA SER A 117 14.07 5.08 -4.85
C SER A 117 12.76 4.28 -4.90
N LEU A 118 11.64 4.91 -5.24
CA LEU A 118 10.32 4.27 -5.41
C LEU A 118 10.33 3.21 -6.51
N ARG A 119 10.99 3.48 -7.64
CA ARG A 119 11.21 2.51 -8.72
C ARG A 119 11.88 1.22 -8.23
N SER A 120 12.78 1.31 -7.26
CA SER A 120 13.45 0.13 -6.70
C SER A 120 12.47 -0.80 -5.95
N PHE A 121 11.39 -0.27 -5.37
CA PHE A 121 10.32 -1.07 -4.75
C PHE A 121 9.57 -1.86 -5.81
N LEU A 122 9.20 -1.24 -6.92
CA LEU A 122 8.48 -1.91 -8.02
C LEU A 122 9.31 -3.05 -8.62
N LYS A 123 10.63 -2.84 -8.78
CA LYS A 123 11.55 -3.91 -9.21
C LYS A 123 11.56 -5.07 -8.21
N LYS A 124 11.70 -4.79 -6.92
CA LYS A 124 11.70 -5.82 -5.87
C LYS A 124 10.36 -6.55 -5.77
N LEU A 125 9.26 -5.83 -5.93
CA LEU A 125 7.92 -6.40 -5.94
C LEU A 125 7.72 -7.35 -7.13
N SER A 126 8.22 -7.00 -8.33
CA SER A 126 8.09 -7.86 -9.51
C SER A 126 8.74 -9.25 -9.37
N VAL A 127 9.70 -9.39 -8.45
CA VAL A 127 10.40 -10.65 -8.15
C VAL A 127 10.05 -11.22 -6.77
N SER A 128 9.06 -10.66 -6.07
CA SER A 128 8.69 -11.09 -4.72
C SER A 128 7.71 -12.26 -4.71
N ALA A 129 7.24 -12.74 -5.86
CA ALA A 129 6.27 -13.85 -5.95
C ALA A 129 6.66 -15.08 -5.11
N PRO A 130 7.93 -15.54 -5.06
CA PRO A 130 8.35 -16.67 -4.23
C PRO A 130 8.25 -16.44 -2.72
N LEU A 131 8.17 -15.18 -2.28
CA LEU A 131 8.00 -14.82 -0.87
C LEU A 131 6.53 -14.88 -0.41
N THR A 132 5.60 -15.01 -1.36
CA THR A 132 4.16 -14.99 -1.09
C THR A 132 3.60 -16.40 -0.91
N ARG A 133 2.48 -16.52 -0.20
CA ARG A 133 1.76 -17.79 -0.04
C ARG A 133 0.72 -17.98 -1.14
N ILE A 134 0.44 -19.22 -1.51
CA ILE A 134 -0.68 -19.52 -2.40
C ILE A 134 -1.98 -19.11 -1.68
N LEU A 135 -2.82 -18.32 -2.34
CA LEU A 135 -4.09 -17.89 -1.79
C LEU A 135 -5.11 -19.04 -1.85
N PRO A 136 -6.02 -19.13 -0.86
CA PRO A 136 -7.14 -20.06 -0.95
C PRO A 136 -8.06 -19.69 -2.13
N ARG A 137 -8.89 -20.65 -2.55
CA ARG A 137 -9.96 -20.38 -3.52
C ARG A 137 -10.92 -19.34 -2.93
N ASP A 138 -11.48 -18.52 -3.81
CA ASP A 138 -12.46 -17.47 -3.46
C ASP A 138 -11.96 -16.44 -2.44
N CYS A 139 -10.64 -16.19 -2.41
CA CYS A 139 -10.08 -15.16 -1.55
C CYS A 139 -10.65 -13.78 -1.88
N ARG A 140 -10.86 -12.99 -0.83
CA ARG A 140 -11.18 -11.57 -0.94
C ARG A 140 -9.96 -10.75 -0.58
N TRP A 141 -9.96 -9.48 -0.97
CA TRP A 141 -8.91 -8.56 -0.55
C TRP A 141 -9.46 -7.16 -0.32
N GLU A 142 -8.79 -6.42 0.56
CA GLU A 142 -9.13 -5.05 0.90
C GLU A 142 -7.88 -4.17 1.01
N ILE A 143 -8.10 -2.85 0.94
CA ILE A 143 -7.08 -1.85 1.23
C ILE A 143 -7.42 -1.23 2.58
N THR A 144 -6.48 -1.28 3.52
CA THR A 144 -6.67 -0.76 4.87
C THR A 144 -5.62 0.28 5.18
N ALA A 145 -6.03 1.47 5.63
CA ALA A 145 -5.12 2.51 6.10
C ALA A 145 -5.14 2.59 7.63
N TYR A 146 -3.95 2.75 8.23
CA TYR A 146 -3.77 2.94 9.66
C TYR A 146 -3.40 4.40 9.90
N PHE A 147 -4.24 5.10 10.64
CA PHE A 147 -4.06 6.50 10.94
C PHE A 147 -3.49 6.68 12.35
N SER A 148 -2.62 7.69 12.53
CA SER A 148 -2.08 8.06 13.84
C SER A 148 -3.13 8.70 14.75
N SER A 149 -4.17 9.31 14.16
CA SER A 149 -5.38 9.76 14.83
C SER A 149 -6.60 9.48 13.96
N ILE A 150 -7.76 9.25 14.58
CA ILE A 150 -9.01 9.03 13.86
C ILE A 150 -9.34 10.31 13.08
N PRO A 151 -9.53 10.25 11.76
CA PRO A 151 -10.01 11.40 10.99
C PRO A 151 -11.34 11.90 11.58
N GLU A 152 -11.43 13.18 11.91
CA GLU A 152 -12.68 13.75 12.42
C GLU A 152 -13.79 13.60 11.36
N VAL A 153 -14.80 12.79 11.69
CA VAL A 153 -15.98 12.54 10.84
C VAL A 153 -16.65 13.88 10.54
N GLY A 154 -16.80 14.22 9.26
CA GLY A 154 -17.42 15.47 8.80
C GLY A 154 -16.47 16.61 8.42
N THR A 155 -15.14 16.44 8.56
CA THR A 155 -14.16 17.48 8.17
C THR A 155 -13.78 17.46 6.68
N SER A 156 -13.98 16.34 5.98
CA SER A 156 -13.76 16.23 4.54
C SER A 156 -14.59 15.10 3.94
N LYS A 157 -15.05 15.26 2.69
CA LYS A 157 -15.74 14.20 1.92
C LYS A 157 -14.89 12.92 1.82
N ASP A 158 -13.57 13.06 1.87
CA ASP A 158 -12.63 11.93 1.78
C ASP A 158 -12.65 11.06 3.04
N ALA A 159 -12.93 11.63 4.22
CA ALA A 159 -13.07 10.85 5.47
C ALA A 159 -14.32 9.98 5.47
N GLU A 160 -15.39 10.41 4.79
CA GLU A 160 -16.65 9.66 4.68
C GLU A 160 -16.54 8.42 3.79
N LEU A 161 -15.46 8.30 2.99
CA LEU A 161 -15.18 7.13 2.15
C LEU A 161 -14.58 5.95 2.93
N TRP A 162 -14.11 6.18 4.17
CA TRP A 162 -13.46 5.17 5.00
C TRP A 162 -14.37 4.73 6.14
N ILE A 163 -14.39 3.43 6.39
CA ILE A 163 -15.03 2.83 7.55
C ILE A 163 -13.98 2.19 8.46
N PRO A 164 -14.21 2.13 9.79
CA PRO A 164 -13.36 1.34 10.67
C PRO A 164 -13.28 -0.11 10.19
N THR A 165 -12.08 -0.66 10.12
CA THR A 165 -11.88 -2.04 9.71
C THR A 165 -12.38 -3.01 10.80
N ASP A 166 -13.14 -4.02 10.39
CA ASP A 166 -13.54 -5.16 11.21
C ASP A 166 -12.63 -6.38 10.97
N THR A 167 -11.52 -6.19 10.25
CA THR A 167 -10.57 -7.26 9.92
C THR A 167 -10.01 -7.91 11.18
N LYS A 168 -10.21 -9.24 11.26
CA LYS A 168 -9.73 -10.08 12.36
C LYS A 168 -8.22 -9.97 12.50
N GLN A 169 -7.73 -9.80 13.73
CA GLN A 169 -6.31 -9.84 14.02
C GLN A 169 -5.86 -11.27 14.31
N TRP A 170 -4.61 -11.59 13.96
CA TRP A 170 -4.00 -12.85 14.34
C TRP A 170 -3.75 -12.88 15.85
N GLN A 171 -3.91 -14.07 16.45
CA GLN A 171 -3.68 -14.27 17.88
C GLN A 171 -2.19 -14.18 18.25
N GLN A 172 -1.31 -14.56 17.33
CA GLN A 172 0.14 -14.45 17.48
C GLN A 172 0.70 -13.33 16.61
N PRO A 173 1.83 -12.72 17.02
CA PRO A 173 2.55 -11.79 16.17
C PRO A 173 2.87 -12.43 14.80
N PRO A 174 2.67 -11.70 13.70
CA PRO A 174 2.96 -12.23 12.38
C PRO A 174 4.45 -12.47 12.16
N LEU A 175 4.73 -13.37 11.22
CA LEU A 175 6.06 -13.45 10.60
C LEU A 175 6.21 -12.30 9.61
N LEU A 176 7.25 -11.49 9.79
CA LEU A 176 7.56 -10.35 8.93
C LEU A 176 8.65 -10.70 7.91
N THR A 177 8.36 -10.51 6.62
CA THR A 177 9.35 -10.70 5.54
C THR A 177 9.59 -9.36 4.82
N PRO A 178 10.75 -8.71 4.99
CA PRO A 178 11.03 -7.44 4.34
C PRO A 178 11.20 -7.60 2.83
N ILE A 179 10.60 -6.70 2.04
CA ILE A 179 10.78 -6.64 0.59
C ILE A 179 11.77 -5.53 0.23
N LYS A 180 11.52 -4.31 0.73
CA LYS A 180 12.38 -3.14 0.49
C LYS A 180 12.13 -2.05 1.54
N SER A 181 13.17 -1.29 1.84
CA SER A 181 13.09 -0.07 2.62
C SER A 181 13.86 1.07 1.95
N MET A 182 13.44 2.30 2.21
CA MET A 182 14.19 3.51 1.95
C MET A 182 13.99 4.49 3.11
N SER A 183 15.02 5.27 3.38
CA SER A 183 15.01 6.37 4.32
C SER A 183 15.63 7.55 3.57
N SER A 184 14.79 8.39 2.99
CA SER A 184 15.21 9.60 2.31
C SER A 184 14.24 10.69 2.70
N GLU A 185 14.71 11.81 3.20
CA GLU A 185 13.80 12.93 3.43
C GLU A 185 13.15 13.35 2.08
N PRO A 186 11.86 13.71 2.07
CA PRO A 186 10.94 13.76 3.21
C PRO A 186 10.18 12.45 3.48
N LEU A 187 10.48 11.34 2.79
CA LEU A 187 9.76 10.07 2.86
C LEU A 187 10.62 8.88 3.31
N CYS A 188 10.29 8.35 4.49
CA CYS A 188 10.69 7.01 4.87
C CYS A 188 9.59 6.01 4.48
N LEU A 189 9.95 4.99 3.72
CA LEU A 189 9.02 3.96 3.24
C LEU A 189 9.61 2.57 3.48
N GLN A 190 8.80 1.66 4.02
CA GLN A 190 9.11 0.24 4.10
C GLN A 190 7.98 -0.56 3.50
N LEU A 191 8.32 -1.57 2.70
CA LEU A 191 7.41 -2.57 2.18
C LEU A 191 7.83 -3.93 2.73
N TYR A 192 6.91 -4.60 3.40
CA TYR A 192 7.11 -5.93 3.94
C TYR A 192 5.82 -6.76 3.89
N LEU A 193 5.99 -8.08 3.96
CA LEU A 193 4.91 -9.05 4.04
C LEU A 193 4.68 -9.45 5.50
N GLU A 194 3.42 -9.61 5.87
CA GLU A 194 3.02 -10.28 7.11
C GLU A 194 2.29 -11.59 6.77
N HIS A 195 2.67 -12.64 7.48
CA HIS A 195 1.98 -13.94 7.43
C HIS A 195 1.59 -14.39 8.84
N PRO A 196 0.52 -15.20 8.97
CA PRO A 196 0.20 -15.82 10.25
C PRO A 196 1.34 -16.76 10.64
N ASN A 197 1.71 -16.68 11.92
CA ASN A 197 2.62 -17.62 12.55
C ASN A 197 1.89 -18.96 12.73
N LEU A 198 2.36 -20.02 12.06
CA LEU A 198 1.70 -21.33 12.02
C LEU A 198 2.13 -22.26 13.17
N SER A 199 2.79 -21.74 14.21
CA SER A 199 3.41 -22.49 15.29
C SER A 199 2.46 -23.35 16.17
N GLN A 200 1.18 -23.51 15.82
CA GLN A 200 0.23 -24.39 16.50
C GLN A 200 -0.63 -25.27 15.56
N GLY A 201 -0.25 -25.43 14.29
CA GLY A 201 -1.03 -26.23 13.32
C GLY A 201 -0.58 -27.68 13.08
N ILE A 202 0.60 -28.10 13.55
CA ILE A 202 1.20 -29.41 13.15
C ILE A 202 0.94 -30.53 14.19
N LEU A 203 0.10 -30.31 15.21
CA LEU A 203 -0.11 -31.31 16.27
C LEU A 203 -1.45 -32.05 16.25
N ASN A 204 -2.34 -31.83 15.29
CA ASN A 204 -3.57 -32.62 15.17
C ASN A 204 -3.81 -33.06 13.73
N HIS A 205 -3.13 -34.13 13.31
CA HIS A 205 -3.67 -35.19 12.45
C HIS A 205 -2.82 -36.45 12.57
#